data_AF-A0A357YBJ3-F1
#
_entry.id   AF-A0A357YBJ3-F1
#
_cell.length_a   1.000
_cell.length_b   1.000
_cell.length_c   1.000
_cell.angle_alpha   90.00
_cell.angle_beta   90.00
_cell.angle_gamma   90.00
#
_symmetry.space_group_name_H-M   'P 1'
#
loop_
_entity.id
_entity.type
_entity.pdbx_description
1 polymer ?
#
loop_
_entity_poly.entity_id
_entity_poly.type
_entity_poly.pdbx_seq_one_letter_code
_entity_poly.pdbx_strand_id
1 'polypeptide(L)'
;MGYLVRRLLENTANESFLRQTFAGAAEIEKLLEDPEAVLSRLRAQERDAVPGDAASANAPAFRNEAAADFTRPEVRAAFPAALAAVRGRAGETAPLFIAGRDVLTATTVPSRNPNRPAEILGHVCQAGTDEVERAMAAAGAAFPAWRATPAMARAAILRRAATLARQRLYELAAWQVLEI
;
A
#
# COMPACT_ATOMS: atom_id res chain seq x y z
N MET A 1 37.14 3.64 -4.49
CA MET A 1 37.06 2.84 -3.24
C MET A 1 35.79 2.00 -3.10
N GLY A 2 34.60 2.41 -3.60
CA GLY A 2 33.37 1.60 -3.45
C GLY A 2 33.41 0.19 -4.05
N TYR A 3 34.07 -0.01 -5.20
CA TYR A 3 34.24 -1.33 -5.80
C TYR A 3 35.14 -2.26 -4.95
N LEU A 4 36.16 -1.71 -4.29
CA LEU A 4 37.00 -2.47 -3.36
C LEU A 4 36.19 -3.00 -2.19
N VAL A 5 35.30 -2.18 -1.62
CA VAL A 5 34.39 -2.62 -0.53
C VAL A 5 33.49 -3.77 -0.99
N ARG A 6 32.95 -3.72 -2.21
CA ARG A 6 32.17 -4.84 -2.77
C ARG A 6 33.00 -6.12 -2.90
N ARG A 7 34.24 -6.01 -3.38
CA ARG A 7 35.17 -7.15 -3.48
C ARG A 7 35.54 -7.73 -2.11
N LEU A 8 35.70 -6.88 -1.11
CA LEU A 8 35.91 -7.33 0.27
C LEU A 8 34.68 -8.08 0.79
N LEU A 9 33.48 -7.51 0.67
CA LEU A 9 32.24 -8.17 1.09
C LEU A 9 32.04 -9.53 0.42
N GLU A 10 32.31 -9.62 -0.89
CA GLU A 10 32.20 -10.87 -1.66
C GLU A 10 33.16 -11.96 -1.18
N ASN A 11 34.40 -11.59 -0.86
CA ASN A 11 35.44 -12.54 -0.49
C ASN A 11 35.53 -12.82 1.02
N THR A 12 34.91 -12.00 1.88
CA THR A 12 34.94 -12.18 3.34
C THR A 12 33.61 -12.61 3.94
N ALA A 13 32.54 -12.74 3.15
CA ALA A 13 31.25 -13.25 3.61
C ALA A 13 31.35 -14.68 4.18
N ASN A 14 30.50 -15.00 5.16
CA ASN A 14 30.41 -16.36 5.74
C ASN A 14 30.10 -17.43 4.69
N GLU A 15 29.23 -17.10 3.74
CA GLU A 15 28.84 -17.99 2.64
C GLU A 15 29.79 -17.93 1.43
N SER A 16 30.91 -17.21 1.50
CA SER A 16 31.86 -17.11 0.39
C SER A 16 32.67 -18.40 0.26
N PHE A 17 32.58 -19.07 -0.89
CA PHE A 17 33.39 -20.26 -1.20
C PHE A 17 34.89 -20.00 -1.05
N LEU A 18 35.38 -18.83 -1.49
CA LEU A 18 36.80 -18.46 -1.37
C LEU A 18 37.21 -18.32 0.10
N ARG A 19 36.37 -17.70 0.93
CA ARG A 19 36.66 -17.65 2.37
C ARG A 19 36.66 -19.05 2.97
N GLN A 20 35.65 -19.86 2.69
CA GLN A 20 35.55 -21.23 3.22
C GLN A 20 36.72 -22.11 2.77
N THR A 21 37.30 -21.86 1.60
CA THR A 21 38.44 -22.61 1.05
C THR A 21 39.79 -22.14 1.60
N PHE A 22 40.05 -20.82 1.62
CA PHE A 22 41.38 -20.28 1.89
C PHE A 22 41.57 -19.77 3.34
N ALA A 23 40.48 -19.55 4.07
CA ALA A 23 40.52 -19.02 5.44
C ALA A 23 39.58 -19.76 6.42
N GLY A 24 38.61 -20.52 5.92
CA GLY A 24 37.77 -21.42 6.70
C GLY A 24 38.38 -22.82 6.71
N ALA A 25 38.31 -23.52 7.84
CA ALA A 25 38.69 -24.93 7.91
C ALA A 25 37.57 -25.84 7.36
N ALA A 26 36.97 -25.47 6.21
CA ALA A 26 35.90 -26.26 5.62
C ALA A 26 36.48 -27.55 5.02
N GLU A 27 35.82 -28.68 5.24
CA GLU A 27 36.20 -29.96 4.66
C GLU A 27 36.01 -29.94 3.13
N ILE A 28 36.96 -30.51 2.40
CA ILE A 28 36.93 -30.54 0.92
C ILE A 28 35.66 -31.23 0.42
N GLU A 29 35.22 -32.30 1.09
CA GLU A 29 33.98 -33.01 0.75
C GLU A 29 32.75 -32.10 0.86
N LYS A 30 32.72 -31.22 1.87
CA LYS A 30 31.66 -30.22 2.03
C LYS A 30 31.73 -29.12 0.97
N LEU A 31 32.94 -28.70 0.59
CA LEU A 31 33.15 -27.71 -0.48
C LEU A 31 32.75 -28.25 -1.86
N LEU A 32 32.90 -29.55 -2.08
CA LEU A 32 32.58 -30.23 -3.33
C LEU A 32 31.20 -30.93 -3.31
N GLU A 33 30.42 -30.73 -2.26
CA GLU A 33 29.06 -31.26 -2.17
C GLU A 33 28.18 -30.69 -3.29
N ASP A 34 27.29 -31.51 -3.85
CA ASP A 34 26.33 -31.09 -4.87
C ASP A 34 25.42 -29.97 -4.31
N PRO A 35 25.43 -28.76 -4.90
CA PRO A 35 24.61 -27.65 -4.41
C PRO A 35 23.10 -27.96 -4.43
N GLU A 36 22.61 -28.87 -5.27
CA GLU A 36 21.19 -29.25 -5.28
C GLU A 36 20.81 -30.08 -4.04
N ALA A 37 21.73 -30.96 -3.58
CA ALA A 37 21.56 -31.71 -2.34
C ALA A 37 21.60 -30.78 -1.12
N VAL A 38 22.51 -29.79 -1.11
CA VAL A 38 22.58 -28.75 -0.08
C VAL A 38 21.29 -27.93 -0.04
N LEU A 39 20.80 -27.48 -1.19
CA LEU A 39 19.56 -26.69 -1.30
C LEU A 39 18.35 -27.48 -0.80
N SER A 40 18.26 -28.77 -1.15
CA SER A 40 17.20 -29.66 -0.70
C SER A 40 17.18 -29.80 0.82
N ARG A 41 18.37 -29.92 1.45
CA ARG A 41 18.54 -29.95 2.91
C ARG A 41 18.12 -28.63 3.56
N LEU A 42 18.59 -27.49 3.06
CA LEU A 42 18.24 -26.17 3.60
C LEU A 42 16.74 -25.91 3.53
N ARG A 43 16.09 -26.24 2.41
CA ARG A 43 14.64 -26.13 2.25
C ARG A 43 13.87 -27.06 3.20
N ALA A 44 14.39 -28.25 3.48
CA ALA A 44 13.80 -29.13 4.50
C ALA A 44 13.90 -28.50 5.89
N GLN A 45 15.07 -27.98 6.25
CA GLN A 45 15.31 -27.30 7.53
C GLN A 45 14.45 -26.04 7.71
N GLU A 46 14.26 -25.22 6.67
CA GLU A 46 13.38 -24.04 6.72
C GLU A 46 11.90 -24.42 6.91
N ARG A 47 11.46 -25.55 6.35
CA ARG A 47 10.09 -26.07 6.55
C ARG A 47 9.88 -26.56 7.97
N ASP A 48 10.89 -27.21 8.54
CA ASP A 48 10.86 -27.77 9.89
C ASP A 48 11.15 -26.72 10.98
N ALA A 49 11.74 -25.57 10.60
CA ALA A 49 11.89 -24.41 11.45
C ALA A 49 10.50 -23.81 11.76
N VAL A 50 9.91 -24.26 12.87
CA VAL A 50 8.72 -23.65 13.45
C VAL A 50 8.98 -22.15 13.59
N PRO A 51 8.11 -21.26 13.04
CA PRO A 51 8.26 -19.83 13.27
C PRO A 51 8.26 -19.57 14.78
N GLY A 52 9.39 -19.09 15.29
CA GLY A 52 9.50 -18.64 16.69
C GLY A 52 8.38 -17.66 17.01
N ASP A 53 7.63 -17.98 18.07
CA ASP A 53 6.51 -17.21 18.62
C ASP A 53 5.44 -16.76 17.62
N ALA A 54 4.75 -17.74 17.02
CA ALA A 54 3.37 -17.57 16.55
C ALA A 54 2.33 -17.66 17.69
N ALA A 55 2.75 -17.58 18.96
CA ALA A 55 1.88 -17.60 20.14
C ALA A 55 1.38 -16.19 20.49
N SER A 56 0.65 -15.59 19.57
CA SER A 56 -0.43 -14.66 19.91
C SER A 56 -1.60 -14.97 18.99
N ALA A 57 -2.56 -15.71 19.54
CA ALA A 57 -3.84 -15.97 18.91
C ALA A 57 -4.62 -14.66 18.74
N ASN A 58 -4.34 -13.89 17.68
CA ASN A 58 -5.27 -12.96 17.00
C ASN A 58 -4.53 -12.08 15.98
N ALA A 59 -4.83 -12.30 14.69
CA ALA A 59 -4.41 -11.53 13.51
C ALA A 59 -2.88 -11.50 13.22
N PRO A 60 -2.48 -11.50 11.92
CA PRO A 60 -1.08 -11.32 11.58
C PRO A 60 -0.59 -9.96 12.11
N ALA A 61 0.66 -9.90 12.57
CA ALA A 61 1.31 -8.65 12.96
C ALA A 61 1.18 -7.61 11.83
N PHE A 62 1.02 -6.34 12.21
CA PHE A 62 0.93 -5.25 11.24
C PHE A 62 2.14 -5.25 10.31
N ARG A 63 1.88 -5.13 9.01
CA ARG A 63 2.88 -4.93 7.96
C ARG A 63 2.40 -3.82 7.04
N ASN A 64 3.31 -2.93 6.67
CA ASN A 64 3.03 -1.88 5.70
C ASN A 64 2.69 -2.49 4.33
N GLU A 65 1.84 -1.80 3.58
CA GLU A 65 1.59 -2.12 2.18
C GLU A 65 2.89 -1.94 1.39
N ALA A 66 3.19 -2.87 0.48
CA ALA A 66 4.36 -2.77 -0.38
C ALA A 66 4.21 -1.58 -1.35
N ALA A 67 5.32 -0.87 -1.59
CA ALA A 67 5.34 0.16 -2.61
C ALA A 67 5.10 -0.44 -4.01
N ALA A 68 4.59 0.38 -4.93
CA ALA A 68 4.45 -0.03 -6.33
C ALA A 68 5.82 -0.34 -6.93
N ASP A 69 5.98 -1.55 -7.46
CA ASP A 69 7.22 -1.99 -8.10
C ASP A 69 7.18 -1.72 -9.61
N PHE A 70 7.78 -0.60 -10.02
CA PHE A 70 7.85 -0.20 -11.42
C PHE A 70 8.87 -0.99 -12.25
N THR A 71 9.62 -1.94 -11.68
CA THR A 71 10.40 -2.90 -12.48
C THR A 71 9.48 -3.87 -13.24
N ARG A 72 8.23 -4.03 -12.76
CA ARG A 72 7.21 -4.89 -13.35
C ARG A 72 6.43 -4.19 -14.48
N PRO A 73 6.36 -4.77 -15.70
CA PRO A 73 5.69 -4.14 -16.84
C PRO A 73 4.19 -3.88 -16.62
N GLU A 74 3.50 -4.78 -15.92
CA GLU A 74 2.08 -4.65 -15.60
C GLU A 74 1.78 -3.45 -14.69
N VAL A 75 2.67 -3.14 -13.74
CA VAL A 75 2.54 -1.97 -12.87
C VAL A 75 2.74 -0.68 -13.67
N ARG A 76 3.72 -0.68 -14.58
CA ARG A 76 3.96 0.45 -15.49
C ARG A 76 2.79 0.68 -16.46
N ALA A 77 2.09 -0.37 -16.88
CA ALA A 77 0.93 -0.26 -17.76
C ALA A 77 -0.34 0.18 -17.02
N ALA A 78 -0.52 -0.24 -15.75
CA ALA A 78 -1.70 0.07 -14.95
C ALA A 78 -1.84 1.58 -14.64
N PHE A 79 -0.73 2.27 -14.38
CA PHE A 79 -0.75 3.69 -14.02
C PHE A 79 -1.26 4.61 -15.14
N PRO A 80 -0.76 4.53 -16.39
CA PRO A 80 -1.31 5.29 -17.51
C PRO A 80 -2.79 5.00 -17.77
N ALA A 81 -3.21 3.74 -17.63
CA ALA A 81 -4.62 3.36 -17.76
C ALA A 81 -5.48 4.02 -16.67
N ALA A 82 -5.00 4.07 -15.42
CA ALA A 82 -5.69 4.75 -14.33
C ALA A 82 -5.78 6.28 -14.57
N LEU A 83 -4.71 6.92 -15.06
CA LEU A 83 -4.73 8.33 -15.43
C LEU A 83 -5.76 8.63 -16.54
N ALA A 84 -5.84 7.76 -17.55
CA ALA A 84 -6.84 7.89 -18.61
C ALA A 84 -8.27 7.70 -18.07
N ALA A 85 -8.49 6.74 -17.16
CA ALA A 85 -9.79 6.51 -16.54
C ALA A 85 -10.24 7.71 -15.68
N VAL A 86 -9.33 8.30 -14.91
CA VAL A 86 -9.61 9.53 -14.13
C VAL A 86 -9.97 10.70 -15.03
N ARG A 87 -9.20 10.92 -16.11
CA ARG A 87 -9.54 11.96 -17.11
C ARG A 87 -10.88 11.71 -17.79
N GLY A 88 -11.29 10.46 -17.97
CA GLY A 88 -12.61 10.10 -18.51
C GLY A 88 -13.78 10.55 -17.62
N ARG A 89 -13.51 10.85 -16.33
CA ARG A 89 -14.47 11.36 -15.34
C ARG A 89 -14.36 12.87 -15.14
N ALA A 90 -13.54 13.55 -15.96
CA ALA A 90 -13.30 14.97 -15.81
C ALA A 90 -14.60 15.79 -16.01
N GLY A 91 -14.79 16.77 -15.14
CA GLY A 91 -15.94 17.69 -15.19
C GLY A 91 -17.14 17.25 -14.34
N GLU A 92 -17.12 16.05 -13.74
CA GLU A 92 -18.11 15.62 -12.75
C GLU A 92 -18.21 16.62 -11.58
N THR A 93 -19.43 16.77 -11.04
CA THR A 93 -19.66 17.54 -9.80
C THR A 93 -19.58 16.61 -8.60
N ALA A 94 -18.64 16.86 -7.69
CA ALA A 94 -18.54 16.17 -6.40
C ALA A 94 -19.51 16.83 -5.39
N PRO A 95 -20.59 16.14 -4.96
CA PRO A 95 -21.52 16.66 -3.97
C PRO A 95 -20.92 16.63 -2.57
N LEU A 96 -21.58 17.29 -1.62
CA LEU A 96 -21.37 17.01 -0.20
C LEU A 96 -22.02 15.66 0.14
N PHE A 97 -21.54 14.97 1.18
CA PHE A 97 -22.16 13.73 1.66
C PHE A 97 -22.62 13.89 3.11
N ILE A 98 -23.94 14.03 3.31
CA ILE A 98 -24.55 14.34 4.62
C ILE A 98 -25.64 13.33 4.93
N ALA A 99 -25.58 12.71 6.12
CA ALA A 99 -26.57 11.72 6.58
C ALA A 99 -26.84 10.59 5.57
N GLY A 100 -25.77 10.09 4.92
CA GLY A 100 -25.85 8.98 3.98
C GLY A 100 -26.35 9.36 2.58
N ARG A 101 -26.41 10.65 2.24
CA ARG A 101 -26.94 11.14 0.96
C ARG A 101 -26.06 12.21 0.34
N ASP A 102 -26.03 12.22 -0.98
CA ASP A 102 -25.44 13.31 -1.76
C ASP A 102 -26.28 14.58 -1.64
N VAL A 103 -25.62 15.71 -1.40
CA VAL A 103 -26.22 17.04 -1.29
C VAL A 103 -25.49 17.96 -2.26
N LEU A 104 -26.18 18.35 -3.33
CA LEU A 104 -25.71 19.35 -4.27
C LEU A 104 -25.92 20.75 -3.69
N THR A 105 -24.98 21.65 -3.95
CA THR A 105 -25.08 23.06 -3.59
C THR A 105 -24.90 23.93 -4.83
N ALA A 106 -25.47 25.14 -4.80
CA ALA A 106 -25.37 26.07 -5.94
C ALA A 106 -23.94 26.60 -6.15
N THR A 107 -23.16 26.69 -5.07
CA THR A 107 -21.77 27.17 -5.10
C THR A 107 -20.82 26.00 -5.30
N THR A 108 -20.04 26.03 -6.37
CA THR A 108 -19.01 25.03 -6.66
C THR A 108 -17.67 25.68 -6.95
N VAL A 109 -16.57 25.00 -6.62
CA VAL A 109 -15.20 25.42 -6.98
C VAL A 109 -14.60 24.40 -7.96
N PRO A 110 -13.98 24.83 -9.07
CA PRO A 110 -13.32 23.90 -9.98
C PRO A 110 -12.06 23.33 -9.35
N SER A 111 -11.95 21.99 -9.32
CA SER A 111 -10.69 21.28 -9.09
C SER A 111 -9.89 21.24 -10.38
N ARG A 112 -8.63 21.66 -10.32
CA ARG A 112 -7.78 21.89 -11.51
C ARG A 112 -6.50 21.11 -11.37
N ASN A 113 -5.97 20.67 -12.51
CA ASN A 113 -4.63 20.10 -12.53
C ASN A 113 -3.57 21.19 -12.29
N PRO A 114 -2.73 21.11 -11.24
CA PRO A 114 -1.73 22.13 -10.96
C PRO A 114 -0.64 22.18 -12.04
N ASN A 115 -0.34 21.05 -12.69
CA ASN A 115 0.61 20.99 -13.80
C ASN A 115 0.03 21.53 -15.11
N ARG A 116 -1.31 21.61 -15.23
CA ARG A 116 -2.03 22.11 -16.40
C ARG A 116 -3.33 22.82 -15.98
N PRO A 117 -3.30 24.06 -15.46
CA PRO A 117 -4.46 24.69 -14.81
C PRO A 117 -5.72 24.88 -15.68
N ALA A 118 -5.58 24.81 -17.00
CA ALA A 118 -6.69 24.79 -17.96
C ALA A 118 -7.49 23.46 -17.96
N GLU A 119 -6.89 22.37 -17.48
CA GLU A 119 -7.53 21.06 -17.30
C GLU A 119 -8.33 21.07 -15.99
N ILE A 120 -9.66 21.13 -16.11
CA ILE A 120 -10.59 21.03 -14.98
C ILE A 120 -10.93 19.56 -14.78
N LEU A 121 -10.63 19.04 -13.59
CA LEU A 121 -10.89 17.65 -13.23
C LEU A 121 -12.31 17.44 -12.70
N GLY A 122 -12.92 18.47 -12.12
CA GLY A 122 -14.29 18.40 -11.61
C GLY A 122 -14.70 19.69 -10.90
N HIS A 123 -15.91 19.70 -10.37
CA HIS A 123 -16.45 20.82 -9.59
C HIS A 123 -16.84 20.32 -8.21
N VAL A 124 -16.31 20.95 -7.16
CA VAL A 124 -16.57 20.54 -5.77
C VAL A 124 -17.62 21.46 -5.16
N CYS A 125 -18.76 20.90 -4.75
CA CYS A 125 -19.78 21.63 -4.00
C CYS A 125 -19.20 22.21 -2.71
N GLN A 126 -19.49 23.49 -2.46
CA GLN A 126 -19.10 24.18 -1.23
C GLN A 126 -20.26 24.15 -0.24
N ALA A 127 -19.95 23.86 1.02
CA ALA A 127 -20.93 23.87 2.10
C ALA A 127 -21.12 25.30 2.64
N GLY A 128 -22.38 25.73 2.76
CA GLY A 128 -22.75 26.91 3.53
C GLY A 128 -22.98 26.57 5.02
N THR A 129 -23.40 27.57 5.79
CA THR A 129 -23.75 27.39 7.21
C THR A 129 -24.82 26.33 7.41
N ASP A 130 -25.85 26.34 6.57
CA ASP A 130 -27.00 25.45 6.69
C ASP A 130 -26.63 23.99 6.40
N GLU A 131 -25.77 23.74 5.41
CA GLU A 131 -25.21 22.40 5.15
C GLU A 131 -24.38 21.91 6.35
N VAL A 132 -23.55 22.77 6.93
CA VAL A 132 -22.71 22.44 8.08
C VAL A 132 -23.57 22.14 9.31
N GLU A 133 -24.59 22.94 9.59
CA GLU A 133 -25.54 22.70 10.69
C GLU A 133 -26.26 21.36 10.51
N ARG A 134 -26.73 21.05 9.30
CA ARG A 134 -27.33 19.74 8.99
C ARG A 134 -26.35 18.59 9.18
N ALA A 135 -25.09 18.76 8.79
CA ALA A 135 -24.04 17.75 8.99
C ALA A 135 -23.75 17.52 10.48
N MET A 136 -23.66 18.58 11.26
CA MET A 136 -23.45 18.52 12.71
C MET A 136 -24.63 17.86 13.44
N ALA A 137 -25.86 18.23 13.07
CA ALA A 137 -27.06 17.60 13.62
C ALA A 137 -27.12 16.10 13.29
N ALA A 138 -26.80 15.72 12.05
CA ALA A 138 -26.74 14.32 11.64
C ALA A 138 -25.66 13.52 12.38
N ALA A 139 -24.47 14.10 12.55
CA ALA A 139 -23.39 13.49 13.30
C ALA A 139 -23.77 13.32 14.78
N GLY A 140 -24.39 14.33 15.39
CA GLY A 140 -24.89 14.29 16.76
C GLY A 140 -25.95 13.21 16.97
N ALA A 141 -26.90 13.07 16.03
CA ALA A 141 -27.92 12.03 16.07
C ALA A 141 -27.34 10.61 15.88
N ALA A 142 -26.31 10.44 15.04
CA ALA A 142 -25.68 9.14 14.79
C ALA A 142 -24.70 8.70 15.90
N PHE A 143 -24.15 9.66 16.65
CA PHE A 143 -23.09 9.40 17.62
C PHE A 143 -23.44 8.36 18.70
N PRO A 144 -24.62 8.34 19.34
CA PRO A 144 -24.94 7.34 20.36
C PRO A 144 -24.83 5.90 19.84
N ALA A 145 -25.39 5.64 18.65
CA ALA A 145 -25.32 4.32 18.02
C ALA A 145 -23.89 3.95 17.59
N TRP A 146 -23.15 4.91 17.02
CA TRP A 146 -21.75 4.69 16.62
C TRP A 146 -20.84 4.40 17.83
N ARG A 147 -21.01 5.16 18.92
CA ARG A 147 -20.28 4.95 20.19
C ARG A 147 -20.58 3.58 20.78
N ALA A 148 -21.84 3.14 20.74
CA ALA A 148 -22.27 1.83 21.23
C ALA A 148 -21.82 0.66 20.33
N THR A 149 -21.41 0.92 19.09
CA THR A 149 -20.92 -0.12 18.17
C THR A 149 -19.65 -0.77 18.73
N PRO A 150 -19.54 -2.11 18.80
CA PRO A 150 -18.36 -2.78 19.33
C PRO A 150 -17.07 -2.40 18.59
N ALA A 151 -15.95 -2.32 19.32
CA ALA A 151 -14.66 -1.93 18.75
C ALA A 151 -14.24 -2.81 17.56
N MET A 152 -14.48 -4.12 17.64
CA MET A 152 -14.17 -5.06 16.56
C MET A 152 -15.01 -4.80 15.30
N ALA A 153 -16.27 -4.39 15.44
CA ALA A 153 -17.12 -4.04 14.31
C ALA A 153 -16.65 -2.73 13.63
N ARG A 154 -16.23 -1.73 14.42
CA ARG A 154 -15.61 -0.51 13.87
C ARG A 154 -14.28 -0.81 13.16
N ALA A 155 -13.46 -1.69 13.73
CA ALA A 155 -12.23 -2.17 13.09
C ALA A 155 -12.50 -2.91 11.78
N ALA A 156 -13.59 -3.68 11.68
CA ALA A 156 -13.98 -4.35 10.45
C ALA A 156 -14.32 -3.34 9.33
N ILE A 157 -14.92 -2.19 9.65
CA ILE A 157 -15.17 -1.11 8.68
C ILE A 157 -13.84 -0.56 8.13
N LEU A 158 -12.86 -0.28 9.00
CA LEU A 158 -11.52 0.17 8.60
C LEU A 158 -10.81 -0.85 7.71
N ARG A 159 -10.90 -2.15 8.03
CA ARG A 159 -10.31 -3.22 7.19
C ARG A 159 -10.98 -3.33 5.81
N ARG A 160 -12.30 -3.12 5.73
CA ARG A 160 -13.01 -3.05 4.45
C ARG A 160 -12.56 -1.83 3.64
N ALA A 161 -12.45 -0.66 4.26
CA ALA A 161 -11.94 0.54 3.61
C ALA A 161 -10.51 0.33 3.07
N ALA A 162 -9.62 -0.29 3.86
CA ALA A 162 -8.27 -0.64 3.43
C ALA A 162 -8.25 -1.62 2.25
N THR A 163 -9.18 -2.59 2.23
CA THR A 163 -9.33 -3.52 1.09
C THR A 163 -9.75 -2.79 -0.17
N LEU A 164 -10.72 -1.89 -0.09
CA LEU A 164 -11.16 -1.07 -1.21
C LEU A 164 -10.06 -0.13 -1.71
N ALA A 165 -9.30 0.47 -0.80
CA ALA A 165 -8.15 1.31 -1.16
C ALA A 165 -7.07 0.51 -1.92
N ARG A 166 -6.77 -0.72 -1.48
CA ARG A 166 -5.83 -1.61 -2.18
C ARG A 166 -6.31 -2.01 -3.57
N GLN A 167 -7.60 -2.32 -3.71
CA GLN A 167 -8.21 -2.65 -5.00
C GLN A 167 -8.17 -1.46 -5.98
N ARG A 168 -8.20 -0.23 -5.46
CA ARG A 168 -8.24 1.02 -6.24
C ARG A 168 -6.92 1.79 -6.19
N LEU A 169 -5.81 1.16 -5.82
CA LEU A 169 -4.56 1.84 -5.50
C LEU A 169 -4.08 2.75 -6.64
N TYR A 170 -4.10 2.25 -7.88
CA TYR A 170 -3.68 3.03 -9.05
C TYR A 170 -4.66 4.14 -9.42
N GLU A 171 -5.96 3.95 -9.19
CA GLU A 171 -6.97 5.00 -9.40
C GLU A 171 -6.75 6.15 -8.41
N LEU A 172 -6.60 5.84 -7.12
CA LEU A 172 -6.36 6.84 -6.08
C LEU A 172 -5.04 7.59 -6.31
N ALA A 173 -3.98 6.88 -6.69
CA ALA A 173 -2.70 7.51 -7.03
C ALA A 173 -2.81 8.39 -8.29
N ALA A 174 -3.60 7.99 -9.29
CA ALA A 174 -3.84 8.80 -10.49
C ALA A 174 -4.59 10.10 -10.18
N TRP A 175 -5.58 10.08 -9.28
CA TRP A 175 -6.21 11.30 -8.77
C TRP A 175 -5.20 12.23 -8.11
N GLN A 176 -4.34 11.71 -7.23
CA GLN A 176 -3.31 12.52 -6.57
C GLN A 176 -2.35 13.16 -7.56
N VAL A 177 -1.90 12.43 -8.58
CA VAL A 177 -1.00 12.96 -9.62
C VAL A 177 -1.64 14.10 -10.41
N LEU A 178 -2.95 14.06 -10.59
CA LEU A 178 -3.66 15.06 -11.39
C LEU A 178 -4.15 16.24 -10.56
N GLU A 179 -4.55 16.05 -9.30
CA GLU A 179 -5.23 17.07 -8.49
C GLU A 179 -4.31 17.84 -7.53
N ILE A 180 -3.18 17.26 -7.11
CA ILE A 180 -2.28 17.77 -6.07
C ILE A 180 -0.89 18.07 -6.64
#